data_AF-B2ANM4-F1
#
_entry.id   AF-B2ANM4-F1
#
_cell.length_a   1.000
_cell.length_b   1.000
_cell.length_c   1.000
_cell.angle_alpha   90.00
_cell.angle_beta   90.00
_cell.angle_gamma   90.00
#
_symmetry.space_group_name_H-M   'P 1'
#
loop_
_entity.id
_entity.type
_entity.pdbx_description
1 polymer ?
#
loop_
_entity_poly.entity_id
_entity_poly.type
_entity_poly.pdbx_seq_one_letter_code
_entity_poly.pdbx_strand_id
1 'polypeptide(L)'
;MKLLTMARAVLGLALAITASCAPAAKTYTGDSLIAEGFTEVSEGVYFRNTTTALSVNGSSSGNELAAQTHSCQISDYEGTTGDYSAKVDDCWQVYRNVAVDGEWVIRQGHQKVVASYGTCVFGITAHGGADVRIGNVDVHSALLESISQFARQYPGDNFQRIGAVGRFQCGWNFGDACIWGVYVR
;
A
#
# COMPACT_ATOMS: atom_id res chain seq x y z
N MET A 1 13.07 19.99 -72.17
CA MET A 1 13.47 20.28 -70.78
C MET A 1 12.42 19.69 -69.84
N LYS A 2 12.82 18.77 -68.96
CA LYS A 2 11.91 18.08 -68.03
C LYS A 2 11.50 19.01 -66.89
N LEU A 3 10.21 19.00 -66.55
CA LEU A 3 9.59 19.58 -65.36
C LEU A 3 10.30 19.14 -64.07
N LEU A 4 10.33 20.01 -63.06
CA LEU A 4 10.17 19.62 -61.66
C LEU A 4 9.66 20.80 -60.82
N THR A 5 8.41 20.61 -60.38
CA THR A 5 7.64 21.45 -59.46
C THR A 5 8.26 21.40 -58.06
N MET A 6 8.65 22.54 -57.51
CA MET A 6 9.14 22.67 -56.13
C MET A 6 7.96 22.81 -55.17
N ALA A 7 7.48 21.71 -54.61
CA ALA A 7 6.60 21.71 -53.45
C ALA A 7 7.47 21.78 -52.18
N ARG A 8 7.43 22.92 -51.48
CA ARG A 8 8.00 23.05 -50.12
C ARG A 8 7.09 22.30 -49.14
N ALA A 9 7.47 21.07 -48.80
CA ALA A 9 6.91 20.37 -47.66
C ALA A 9 7.42 21.05 -46.37
N VAL A 10 6.50 21.66 -45.62
CA VAL A 10 6.76 22.14 -44.27
C VAL A 10 6.94 20.89 -43.39
N LEU A 11 8.18 20.62 -42.98
CA LEU A 11 8.49 19.62 -41.96
C LEU A 11 7.88 20.10 -40.63
N GLY A 12 6.63 19.73 -40.36
CA GLY A 12 6.06 19.78 -39.03
C GLY A 12 6.75 18.73 -38.17
N LEU A 13 7.78 19.14 -37.43
CA LEU A 13 8.39 18.31 -36.40
C LEU A 13 7.41 18.23 -35.22
N ALA A 14 6.40 17.36 -35.33
CA ALA A 14 5.63 16.95 -34.17
C ALA A 14 6.55 16.09 -33.31
N LEU A 15 7.20 16.69 -32.31
CA LEU A 15 7.68 15.95 -31.17
C LEU A 15 6.45 15.36 -30.48
N ALA A 16 6.12 14.12 -30.83
CA ALA A 16 5.31 13.28 -29.97
C ALA A 16 6.15 13.06 -28.71
N ILE A 17 5.95 13.89 -27.70
CA ILE A 17 6.32 13.56 -26.33
C ILE A 17 5.36 12.41 -25.97
N THR A 18 5.75 11.17 -26.29
CA THR A 18 5.18 10.01 -25.63
C THR A 18 5.67 10.11 -24.19
N ALA A 19 4.94 10.86 -23.37
CA ALA A 19 5.07 10.76 -21.94
C ALA A 19 4.71 9.31 -21.60
N SER A 20 5.72 8.45 -21.42
CA SER A 20 5.53 7.18 -20.74
C SER A 20 5.30 7.49 -19.26
N CYS A 21 4.14 8.08 -18.95
CA CYS A 21 3.65 8.35 -17.59
C CYS A 21 3.11 7.07 -16.92
N ALA A 22 3.73 5.93 -17.18
CA ALA A 22 3.55 4.75 -16.38
C ALA A 22 4.94 4.39 -15.84
N PRO A 23 5.22 4.56 -14.53
CA PRO A 23 6.40 3.91 -13.96
C PRO A 23 6.30 2.42 -14.29
N ALA A 24 7.43 1.81 -14.68
CA ALA A 24 7.47 0.37 -14.89
C ALA A 24 6.93 -0.32 -13.62
N ALA A 25 5.91 -1.16 -13.78
CA ALA A 25 5.29 -1.88 -12.68
C ALA A 25 6.37 -2.62 -11.88
N LYS A 26 6.59 -2.21 -10.62
CA LYS A 26 7.65 -2.80 -9.79
C LYS A 26 7.22 -4.21 -9.40
N THR A 27 7.91 -5.22 -9.94
CA THR A 27 7.70 -6.63 -9.58
C THR A 27 8.93 -7.11 -8.82
N TYR A 28 8.73 -7.79 -7.69
CA TYR A 28 9.83 -8.37 -6.92
C TYR A 28 9.89 -9.89 -7.14
N THR A 29 11.10 -10.43 -7.31
CA THR A 29 11.28 -11.88 -7.30
C THR A 29 11.34 -12.37 -5.86
N GLY A 30 10.92 -13.62 -5.61
CA GLY A 30 11.04 -14.22 -4.27
C GLY A 30 12.48 -14.17 -3.76
N ASP A 31 13.44 -14.51 -4.63
CA ASP A 31 14.87 -14.51 -4.31
C ASP A 31 15.39 -13.11 -3.93
N SER A 32 14.93 -12.04 -4.62
CA SER A 32 15.33 -10.68 -4.27
C SER A 32 14.79 -10.25 -2.91
N LEU A 33 13.54 -10.62 -2.60
CA LEU A 33 12.92 -10.29 -1.31
C LEU A 33 13.58 -11.05 -0.16
N ILE A 34 13.90 -12.32 -0.36
CA ILE A 34 14.61 -13.13 0.63
C ILE A 34 16.02 -12.56 0.88
N ALA A 35 16.72 -12.13 -0.18
CA ALA A 35 18.01 -11.45 -0.04
C ALA A 35 17.90 -10.11 0.72
N GLU A 36 16.76 -9.40 0.60
CA GLU A 36 16.43 -8.22 1.40
C GLU A 36 15.94 -8.54 2.83
N GLY A 37 15.91 -9.82 3.24
CA GLY A 37 15.51 -10.26 4.58
C GLY A 37 14.00 -10.41 4.79
N PHE A 38 13.20 -10.43 3.72
CA PHE A 38 11.79 -10.75 3.82
C PHE A 38 11.53 -12.26 3.90
N THR A 39 10.50 -12.63 4.64
CA THR A 39 9.97 -14.00 4.72
C THR A 39 8.54 -14.02 4.19
N GLU A 40 8.20 -15.00 3.36
CA GLU A 40 6.82 -15.19 2.91
C GLU A 40 5.97 -15.73 4.06
N VAL A 41 4.99 -14.94 4.53
CA VAL A 41 4.10 -15.29 5.66
C VAL A 41 2.75 -15.83 5.20
N SER A 42 2.37 -15.54 3.96
CA SER A 42 1.27 -16.18 3.23
C SER A 42 1.49 -16.00 1.73
N GLU A 43 0.74 -16.72 0.89
CA GLU A 43 0.92 -16.71 -0.56
C GLU A 43 0.95 -15.28 -1.13
N GLY A 44 2.12 -14.83 -1.58
CA GLY A 44 2.33 -13.50 -2.13
C GLY A 44 2.38 -12.37 -1.11
N VAL A 45 2.51 -12.66 0.18
CA VAL A 45 2.73 -11.67 1.24
C VAL A 45 4.06 -11.95 1.92
N TYR A 46 4.97 -11.01 1.76
CA TYR A 46 6.30 -11.05 2.32
C TYR A 46 6.38 -10.05 3.46
N PHE A 47 6.96 -10.44 4.60
CA PHE A 47 7.09 -9.61 5.79
C PHE A 47 8.53 -9.60 6.29
N ARG A 48 8.97 -8.45 6.82
CA ARG A 48 10.19 -8.36 7.62
C ARG A 48 10.02 -7.40 8.79
N ASN A 49 10.82 -7.63 9.82
CA ASN A 49 11.06 -6.69 10.91
C ASN A 49 12.38 -5.96 10.61
N THR A 50 12.35 -4.63 10.49
CA THR A 50 13.49 -3.84 10.02
C THR A 50 14.54 -3.56 11.11
N THR A 51 14.25 -3.86 12.38
CA THR A 51 15.15 -3.69 13.53
C THR A 51 16.41 -4.54 13.41
N THR A 52 16.36 -5.67 12.70
CA THR A 52 17.51 -6.55 12.43
C THR A 52 18.38 -6.11 11.24
N ALA A 53 17.95 -5.17 10.41
CA ALA A 53 18.67 -4.76 9.20
C ALA A 53 19.56 -3.50 9.39
N LEU A 54 19.47 -2.83 10.53
CA LEU A 54 20.29 -1.66 10.87
C LEU A 54 21.63 -2.09 11.50
N SER A 55 22.44 -2.81 10.72
CA SER A 55 23.88 -2.97 10.98
C SER A 55 24.64 -2.57 9.72
N VAL A 56 24.55 -1.29 9.34
CA VAL A 56 25.47 -0.71 8.36
C VAL A 56 25.96 0.63 8.89
N ASN A 57 27.27 0.69 9.14
CA ASN A 57 28.02 1.86 9.56
C ASN A 57 27.70 3.09 8.69
N GLY A 58 27.17 4.15 9.30
CA GLY A 58 26.99 5.45 8.65
C GLY A 58 26.22 6.46 9.51
N SER A 59 26.93 7.45 10.06
CA SER A 59 26.42 8.69 10.66
C SER A 59 25.42 9.41 9.72
N SER A 60 24.40 10.16 10.12
CA SER A 60 24.22 11.06 11.27
C SER A 60 22.76 11.52 11.38
N SER A 61 22.36 11.96 12.58
CA SER A 61 21.23 12.85 12.94
C SER A 61 19.80 12.35 12.69
N GLY A 62 19.10 11.98 13.77
CA GLY A 62 17.64 11.80 13.78
C GLY A 62 17.17 10.58 14.59
N ASN A 63 17.55 10.53 15.87
CA ASN A 63 17.12 9.48 16.80
C ASN A 63 15.58 9.45 16.87
N GLU A 64 14.96 8.27 16.78
CA GLU A 64 13.52 7.96 16.94
C GLU A 64 12.56 8.06 15.71
N LEU A 65 12.98 8.60 14.56
CA LEU A 65 12.19 8.54 13.31
C LEU A 65 12.59 7.36 12.38
N ALA A 66 13.64 6.62 12.76
CA ALA A 66 14.29 5.60 11.93
C ALA A 66 13.63 4.21 11.93
N ALA A 67 12.54 4.01 12.68
CA ALA A 67 11.79 2.74 12.68
C ALA A 67 10.41 2.83 11.99
N GLN A 68 9.97 4.03 11.64
CA GLN A 68 8.68 4.25 10.96
C GLN A 68 8.89 4.13 9.45
N THR A 69 8.53 2.98 8.89
CA THR A 69 8.51 2.84 7.43
C THR A 69 7.17 3.39 6.92
N HIS A 70 7.20 4.59 6.32
CA HIS A 70 6.07 5.12 5.56
C HIS A 70 6.38 4.91 4.08
N SER A 71 5.72 3.94 3.44
CA SER A 71 5.96 3.65 2.02
C SER A 71 4.87 4.20 1.11
N CYS A 72 3.71 4.59 1.66
CA CYS A 72 2.58 5.05 0.86
C CYS A 72 1.74 6.14 1.53
N GLN A 73 1.33 7.16 0.78
CA GLN A 73 0.34 8.12 1.25
C GLN A 73 -1.08 7.59 1.03
N ILE A 74 -2.00 7.88 1.95
CA ILE A 74 -3.42 7.52 1.78
C ILE A 74 -4.10 8.62 0.97
N SER A 75 -4.74 8.24 -0.14
CA SER A 75 -5.39 9.19 -1.05
C SER A 75 -6.90 9.32 -0.84
N ASP A 76 -7.56 8.31 -0.28
CA ASP A 76 -8.99 8.34 0.02
C ASP A 76 -9.37 7.37 1.16
N TYR A 77 -10.56 7.62 1.72
CA TYR A 77 -11.23 6.81 2.74
C TYR A 77 -12.72 6.70 2.39
N GLU A 78 -13.24 5.49 2.35
CA GLU A 78 -14.66 5.21 2.16
C GLU A 78 -15.15 4.26 3.26
N GLY A 79 -16.16 4.71 4.01
CA GLY A 79 -16.77 3.91 5.07
C GLY A 79 -17.72 2.87 4.50
N THR A 80 -17.45 1.60 4.80
CA THR A 80 -18.27 0.43 4.41
C THR A 80 -18.89 -0.27 5.62
N THR A 81 -19.02 0.48 6.73
CA THR A 81 -19.50 -0.04 8.01
C THR A 81 -20.98 -0.44 7.91
N GLY A 82 -21.28 -1.67 8.35
CA GLY A 82 -22.62 -2.28 8.37
C GLY A 82 -22.77 -3.33 9.48
N ASP A 83 -23.92 -4.01 9.48
CA ASP A 83 -24.32 -4.96 10.54
C ASP A 83 -23.37 -6.16 10.70
N TYR A 84 -22.56 -6.46 9.67
CA TYR A 84 -21.59 -7.57 9.66
C TYR A 84 -20.14 -7.08 9.61
N SER A 85 -19.89 -5.80 9.93
CA SER A 85 -18.53 -5.25 9.97
C SER A 85 -17.76 -5.67 11.24
N ALA A 86 -16.44 -5.52 11.17
CA ALA A 86 -15.51 -5.93 12.21
C ALA A 86 -15.73 -5.15 13.51
N LYS A 87 -15.41 -5.76 14.65
CA LYS A 87 -15.45 -5.08 15.94
C LYS A 87 -14.28 -4.10 16.05
N VAL A 88 -14.56 -2.89 16.52
CA VAL A 88 -13.52 -1.86 16.73
C VAL A 88 -12.45 -2.34 17.71
N ASP A 89 -12.82 -3.06 18.77
CA ASP A 89 -11.87 -3.60 19.75
C ASP A 89 -10.88 -4.60 19.14
N ASP A 90 -11.36 -5.43 18.21
CA ASP A 90 -10.52 -6.37 17.45
C ASP A 90 -9.55 -5.60 16.54
N CYS A 91 -10.02 -4.52 15.90
CA CYS A 91 -9.15 -3.68 15.07
C CYS A 91 -8.11 -2.91 15.88
N TRP A 92 -8.43 -2.49 17.10
CA TRP A 92 -7.44 -1.96 18.02
C TRP A 92 -6.40 -3.00 18.42
N GLN A 93 -6.77 -4.27 18.51
CA GLN A 93 -5.78 -5.33 18.73
C GLN A 93 -4.90 -5.57 17.50
N VAL A 94 -5.45 -5.50 16.28
CA VAL A 94 -4.64 -5.49 15.05
C VAL A 94 -3.64 -4.33 15.09
N TYR A 95 -4.11 -3.11 15.37
CA TYR A 95 -3.27 -1.91 15.50
C TYR A 95 -2.12 -2.13 16.49
N ARG A 96 -2.37 -2.74 17.65
CA ARG A 96 -1.32 -3.03 18.65
C ARG A 96 -0.35 -4.15 18.24
N ASN A 97 -0.81 -5.12 17.45
CA ASN A 97 -0.02 -6.27 17.04
C ASN A 97 0.88 -6.00 15.83
N VAL A 98 0.57 -4.97 15.04
CA VAL A 98 1.41 -4.52 13.93
C VAL A 98 2.77 -4.12 14.50
N ALA A 99 3.84 -4.74 14.00
CA ALA A 99 5.20 -4.48 14.46
C ALA A 99 5.56 -3.00 14.23
N VAL A 100 6.22 -2.37 15.22
CA VAL A 100 6.61 -0.94 15.19
C VAL A 100 7.48 -0.57 13.99
N ASP A 101 8.10 -1.56 13.38
CA ASP A 101 9.08 -1.46 12.31
C ASP A 101 8.81 -2.52 11.21
N GLY A 102 7.57 -3.00 11.18
CA GLY A 102 7.09 -4.00 10.24
C GLY A 102 6.99 -3.44 8.82
N GLU A 103 7.35 -4.27 7.86
CA GLU A 103 7.26 -3.94 6.45
C GLU A 103 6.74 -5.14 5.65
N TRP A 104 5.82 -4.87 4.72
CA TRP A 104 5.21 -5.88 3.87
C TRP A 104 5.45 -5.58 2.39
N VAL A 105 5.71 -6.62 1.62
CA VAL A 105 5.57 -6.62 0.16
C VAL A 105 4.43 -7.54 -0.22
N ILE A 106 3.44 -7.00 -0.92
CA ILE A 106 2.24 -7.70 -1.36
C ILE A 106 2.32 -7.83 -2.87
N ARG A 107 2.33 -9.08 -3.35
CA ARG A 107 2.29 -9.38 -4.77
C ARG A 107 0.97 -8.94 -5.38
N GLN A 108 1.03 -8.50 -6.63
CA GLN A 108 -0.16 -8.22 -7.44
C GLN A 108 -1.14 -9.40 -7.47
N GLY A 109 -2.43 -9.09 -7.59
CA GLY A 109 -3.48 -10.10 -7.75
C GLY A 109 -4.70 -9.82 -6.87
N HIS A 110 -5.24 -10.89 -6.26
CA HIS A 110 -6.39 -10.81 -5.35
C HIS A 110 -6.01 -10.17 -4.01
N GLN A 111 -7.02 -9.74 -3.24
CA GLN A 111 -6.80 -9.19 -1.90
C GLN A 111 -6.05 -10.19 -1.01
N LYS A 112 -4.99 -9.71 -0.36
CA LYS A 112 -4.17 -10.47 0.56
C LYS A 112 -4.33 -9.93 1.98
N VAL A 113 -4.33 -10.84 2.95
CA VAL A 113 -4.39 -10.47 4.37
C VAL A 113 -3.00 -10.02 4.81
N VAL A 114 -2.92 -8.81 5.36
CA VAL A 114 -1.68 -8.24 5.91
C VAL A 114 -1.63 -8.44 7.41
N ALA A 115 -2.74 -8.17 8.10
CA ALA A 115 -2.86 -8.36 9.54
C ALA A 115 -4.31 -8.72 9.90
N SER A 116 -4.49 -9.55 10.92
CA SER A 116 -5.83 -9.91 11.40
C SER A 116 -5.84 -10.28 12.87
N TYR A 117 -6.92 -9.96 13.56
CA TYR A 117 -7.21 -10.40 14.91
C TYR A 117 -8.72 -10.44 15.12
N GLY A 118 -9.25 -11.51 15.72
CA GLY A 118 -10.68 -11.67 15.95
C GLY A 118 -11.48 -11.48 14.66
N THR A 119 -12.43 -10.55 14.67
CA THR A 119 -13.26 -10.18 13.50
C THR A 119 -12.60 -9.17 12.57
N CYS A 120 -11.49 -8.54 12.97
CA CYS A 120 -10.85 -7.50 12.17
C CYS A 120 -9.77 -8.08 11.25
N VAL A 121 -9.94 -7.85 9.94
CA VAL A 121 -8.96 -8.18 8.90
C VAL A 121 -8.56 -6.89 8.19
N PHE A 122 -7.26 -6.63 8.14
CA PHE A 122 -6.67 -5.61 7.28
C PHE A 122 -6.03 -6.30 6.08
N GLY A 123 -6.46 -5.92 4.88
CA GLY A 123 -5.97 -6.53 3.64
C GLY A 123 -5.71 -5.51 2.55
N ILE A 124 -4.84 -5.91 1.61
CA ILE A 124 -4.40 -5.09 0.49
C ILE A 124 -4.59 -5.84 -0.81
N THR A 125 -5.09 -5.14 -1.82
CA THR A 125 -5.14 -5.58 -3.21
C THR A 125 -4.18 -4.70 -4.02
N ALA A 126 -3.09 -5.30 -4.49
CA ALA A 126 -2.14 -4.65 -5.38
C ALA A 126 -2.65 -4.72 -6.83
N HIS A 127 -2.83 -3.55 -7.45
CA HIS A 127 -3.34 -3.37 -8.81
C HIS A 127 -2.24 -2.83 -9.74
N GLY A 128 -2.51 -2.79 -11.05
CA GLY A 128 -1.65 -2.09 -12.01
C GLY A 128 -0.42 -2.88 -12.49
N GLY A 129 -0.39 -4.20 -12.30
CA GLY A 129 0.72 -5.02 -12.77
C GLY A 129 1.92 -5.07 -11.81
N ALA A 130 1.84 -4.35 -10.68
CA ALA A 130 2.94 -4.11 -9.76
C ALA A 130 2.66 -4.69 -8.37
N ASP A 131 3.72 -5.14 -7.73
CA ASP A 131 3.72 -5.48 -6.31
C ASP A 131 3.80 -4.19 -5.50
N VAL A 132 3.17 -4.16 -4.34
CA VAL A 132 3.16 -2.98 -3.46
C VAL A 132 3.94 -3.23 -2.19
N ARG A 133 4.62 -2.20 -1.71
CA ARG A 133 5.38 -2.22 -0.46
C ARG A 133 4.75 -1.21 0.49
N ILE A 134 4.32 -1.67 1.65
CA ILE A 134 3.73 -0.85 2.72
C ILE A 134 4.50 -1.07 4.02
N GLY A 135 4.53 -0.06 4.87
CA GLY A 135 5.09 -0.16 6.21
C GLY A 135 4.05 -0.06 7.31
N ASN A 136 4.51 -0.19 8.54
CA ASN A 136 3.70 -0.17 9.75
C ASN A 136 2.88 1.12 9.90
N VAL A 137 3.46 2.26 9.53
CA VAL A 137 2.76 3.56 9.58
C VAL A 137 1.54 3.55 8.67
N ASP A 138 1.67 2.95 7.49
CA ASP A 138 0.58 2.89 6.50
C ASP A 138 -0.61 2.10 7.06
N VAL A 139 -0.34 0.95 7.70
CA VAL A 139 -1.37 0.13 8.37
C VAL A 139 -1.98 0.85 9.57
N HIS A 140 -1.15 1.47 10.43
CA HIS A 140 -1.62 2.21 11.60
C HIS A 140 -2.50 3.39 11.22
N SER A 141 -2.07 4.21 10.25
CA SER A 141 -2.83 5.37 9.80
C SER A 141 -4.17 4.95 9.19
N ALA A 142 -4.18 3.92 8.34
CA ALA A 142 -5.42 3.43 7.75
C ALA A 142 -6.41 2.93 8.81
N LEU A 143 -5.96 2.14 9.79
CA LEU A 143 -6.81 1.65 10.89
C LEU A 143 -7.30 2.79 11.79
N LEU A 144 -6.39 3.65 12.24
CA LEU A 144 -6.70 4.76 13.14
C LEU A 144 -7.74 5.70 12.53
N GLU A 145 -7.52 6.11 11.27
CA GLU A 145 -8.40 7.03 10.60
C GLU A 145 -9.75 6.38 10.26
N SER A 146 -9.75 5.11 9.85
CA SER A 146 -10.99 4.35 9.64
C SER A 146 -11.84 4.28 10.91
N ILE A 147 -11.23 3.92 12.05
CA ILE A 147 -11.92 3.86 13.34
C ILE A 147 -12.45 5.25 13.72
N SER A 148 -11.62 6.29 13.58
CA SER A 148 -12.00 7.67 13.89
C SER A 148 -13.22 8.15 13.09
N GLN A 149 -13.27 7.85 11.80
CA GLN A 149 -14.31 8.36 10.90
C GLN A 149 -15.57 7.48 10.83
N PHE A 150 -15.42 6.16 10.89
CA PHE A 150 -16.48 5.24 10.49
C PHE A 150 -16.92 4.27 11.59
N ALA A 151 -16.31 4.29 12.79
CA ALA A 151 -16.78 3.47 13.89
C ALA A 151 -18.22 3.82 14.26
N ARG A 152 -19.10 2.82 14.29
CA ARG A 152 -20.52 2.99 14.60
C ARG A 152 -21.01 1.88 15.52
N GLN A 153 -21.82 2.24 16.51
CA GLN A 153 -22.57 1.28 17.30
C GLN A 153 -23.97 1.11 16.69
N TYR A 154 -24.38 -0.14 16.45
CA TYR A 154 -25.71 -0.43 15.92
C TYR A 154 -26.68 -0.79 17.05
N PRO A 155 -27.99 -0.57 16.87
CA PRO A 155 -29.00 -0.98 17.84
C PRO A 155 -28.90 -2.49 18.13
N GLY A 156 -28.78 -2.84 19.41
CA GLY A 156 -28.64 -4.24 19.86
C GLY A 156 -27.19 -4.70 20.05
N ASP A 157 -26.20 -3.95 19.56
CA ASP A 157 -24.80 -4.24 19.84
C ASP A 157 -24.35 -3.62 21.16
N ASN A 158 -23.53 -4.38 21.90
CA ASN A 158 -22.75 -3.88 23.03
C ASN A 158 -21.31 -3.50 22.64
N PHE A 159 -21.03 -3.33 21.34
CA PHE A 159 -19.73 -2.96 20.79
C PHE A 159 -19.89 -2.05 19.56
N GLN A 160 -18.81 -1.39 19.15
CA GLN A 160 -18.76 -0.64 17.89
C GLN A 160 -18.23 -1.51 16.75
N ARG A 161 -18.74 -1.24 15.55
CA ARG A 161 -18.36 -1.87 14.30
C ARG A 161 -17.60 -0.91 13.40
N ILE A 162 -16.75 -1.45 12.55
CA ILE A 162 -15.96 -0.72 11.58
C ILE A 162 -15.74 -1.54 10.31
N GLY A 163 -16.04 -0.92 9.17
CA GLY A 163 -15.67 -1.35 7.83
C GLY A 163 -15.23 -0.13 7.06
N ALA A 164 -14.12 -0.25 6.34
CA ALA A 164 -13.57 0.82 5.54
C ALA A 164 -12.78 0.27 4.36
N VAL A 165 -12.72 1.03 3.28
CA VAL A 165 -11.82 0.79 2.15
C VAL A 165 -11.16 2.11 1.77
N GLY A 166 -10.03 2.03 1.08
CA GLY A 166 -9.37 3.20 0.55
C GLY A 166 -8.21 2.83 -0.36
N ARG A 167 -7.46 3.84 -0.76
CA ARG A 167 -6.35 3.73 -1.70
C ARG A 167 -5.09 4.29 -1.09
N PHE A 168 -4.02 3.53 -1.24
CA PHE A 168 -2.67 4.00 -1.03
C PHE A 168 -2.08 4.45 -2.36
N GLN A 169 -1.33 5.53 -2.36
CA GLN A 169 -0.42 5.93 -3.42
C GLN A 169 1.01 5.70 -2.95
N CYS A 170 1.67 4.74 -3.58
CA CYS A 170 3.00 4.29 -3.19
C CYS A 170 4.07 4.76 -4.19
N GLY A 171 5.28 5.02 -3.69
CA GLY A 171 6.45 5.37 -4.50
C GLY A 171 6.62 6.87 -4.81
N TRP A 172 7.77 7.20 -5.43
CA TRP A 172 8.26 8.57 -5.62
C TRP A 172 7.43 9.45 -6.58
N ASN A 173 6.57 8.83 -7.39
CA ASN A 173 5.69 9.52 -8.36
C ASN A 173 4.20 9.26 -8.10
N PHE A 174 3.83 8.73 -6.94
CA PHE A 174 2.43 8.41 -6.57
C PHE A 174 1.69 7.52 -7.59
N GLY A 175 2.44 6.78 -8.41
CA GLY A 175 1.93 6.06 -9.57
C GLY A 175 1.38 4.66 -9.26
N ASP A 176 1.72 4.10 -8.10
CA ASP A 176 1.29 2.77 -7.71
C ASP A 176 0.13 2.89 -6.71
N ALA A 177 -1.10 2.86 -7.24
CA ALA A 177 -2.30 2.86 -6.42
C ALA A 177 -2.68 1.42 -6.02
N CYS A 178 -2.66 1.09 -4.73
CA CYS A 178 -3.23 -0.15 -4.21
C CYS A 178 -4.47 0.12 -3.36
N ILE A 179 -5.39 -0.84 -3.29
CA ILE A 179 -6.60 -0.73 -2.49
C ILE A 179 -6.36 -1.44 -1.16
N TRP A 180 -6.69 -0.80 -0.06
CA TRP A 180 -6.71 -1.40 1.27
C TRP A 180 -8.13 -1.51 1.79
N GLY A 181 -8.35 -2.41 2.76
CA GLY A 181 -9.65 -2.54 3.40
C GLY A 181 -9.58 -3.13 4.81
N VAL A 182 -10.55 -2.71 5.63
CA VAL A 182 -10.89 -3.26 6.94
C VAL A 182 -12.22 -4.00 6.81
N TYR A 183 -12.18 -5.32 7.02
CA TYR A 183 -13.32 -6.20 6.76
C TYR A 183 -13.32 -7.41 7.72
N VAL A 184 -14.35 -8.25 7.60
CA VAL A 184 -14.48 -9.54 8.33
C VAL A 184 -14.17 -10.70 7.40
N ARG A 185 -13.64 -11.81 7.93
CA ARG A 185 -13.46 -13.06 7.17
C ARG A 185 -14.74 -13.88 7.14
#